data_AF-A0A7V2MFP8-F1
#
_entry.id   AF-A0A7V2MFP8-F1
#
_cell.length_a   1.000
_cell.length_b   1.000
_cell.length_c   1.000
_cell.angle_alpha   90.00
_cell.angle_beta   90.00
_cell.angle_gamma   90.00
#
_symmetry.space_group_name_H-M   'P 1'
#
loop_
_entity.id
_entity.type
_entity.pdbx_description
1 polymer ?
#
loop_
_entity_poly.entity_id
_entity_poly.type
_entity_poly.pdbx_seq_one_letter_code
_entity_poly.pdbx_strand_id
1 'polypeptide(L)'
;HKADVNAVNGGGGTALHAASLGRSAEAVRILLAAGADVNAATKRQQTALANAAMQGSEESVKLLLEHGAKVNVQDDRGYSPLMYAAYSESLPAGIVRMLLARGADKSFTGEGETAMTLAAKRGDSEVARLLGVSEAERKRGGVAALPGIAPEQRPIPDAVAAALSSLEKQSHNFIRIGGCNSCHNQNLPSAAAALARRRGIPAPKSIAEMGREMREVSAERVMDLGATSVNSVGYEVFDLAMNRAPRDEYTDAIAHYLKAMQAADGSWKTPANRPPLTSDDFQTTAFALYALTNYAPAVEKEDTARVMARAAAWLESGKPVTTQERAFQLLGLVWSGGKPSAIEAAAKGLAATQRADGGWSQLPSMRPDAYATGQALYALRAGAKTSATDPVFVKGVRYLLRTQAADGTWHVKARSLPVQPYFESGFPYGHDQWISAAGTAWASMALALAVEPAREGPASSGAE
;
A
#
# COMPACT_ATOMS: atom_id res chain seq x y z
N HIS A 1 17.34 11.37 32.26
CA HIS A 1 16.53 11.46 33.50
C HIS A 1 15.87 12.82 33.76
N LYS A 2 16.06 13.88 32.95
CA LYS A 2 15.35 15.17 33.09
C LYS A 2 14.38 15.50 31.92
N ALA A 3 14.20 14.59 30.98
CA ALA A 3 13.23 14.79 29.90
C ALA A 3 11.82 14.62 30.47
N ASP A 4 10.94 15.58 30.21
CA ASP A 4 9.52 15.45 30.53
C ASP A 4 8.90 14.35 29.65
N VAL A 5 8.50 13.25 30.29
CA VAL A 5 7.91 12.09 29.61
C VAL A 5 6.57 12.43 28.95
N ASN A 6 5.91 13.50 29.41
CA ASN A 6 4.62 13.98 28.91
C ASN A 6 4.76 15.17 27.95
N ALA A 7 5.98 15.53 27.56
CA ALA A 7 6.20 16.54 26.54
C ALA A 7 5.45 16.18 25.26
N VAL A 8 4.82 17.19 24.65
CA VAL A 8 4.03 17.06 23.43
C VAL A 8 4.71 17.75 22.26
N ASN A 9 4.58 17.18 21.07
CA ASN A 9 4.93 17.86 19.82
C ASN A 9 3.83 18.86 19.40
N GLY A 10 4.02 19.56 18.28
CA GLY A 10 3.05 20.53 17.76
C GLY A 10 1.64 19.97 17.48
N GLY A 11 1.50 18.66 17.32
CA GLY A 11 0.23 17.94 17.16
C GLY A 11 -0.40 17.45 18.47
N GLY A 12 0.22 17.73 19.63
CA GLY A 12 -0.21 17.18 20.92
C GLY A 12 0.24 15.72 21.15
N GLY A 13 1.07 15.16 20.28
CA GLY A 13 1.57 13.79 20.41
C GLY A 13 2.69 13.68 21.44
N THR A 14 2.58 12.71 22.35
CA THR A 14 3.63 12.35 23.32
C THR A 14 4.51 11.21 22.81
N ALA A 15 5.62 10.94 23.51
CA ALA A 15 6.45 9.76 23.24
C ALA A 15 5.67 8.44 23.34
N LEU A 16 4.66 8.35 24.23
CA LEU A 16 3.82 7.16 24.38
C LEU A 16 2.98 6.90 23.12
N HIS A 17 2.45 7.96 22.49
CA HIS A 17 1.75 7.83 21.21
C HIS A 17 2.66 7.28 20.11
N ALA A 18 3.90 7.79 20.02
CA ALA A 18 4.88 7.36 19.04
C ALA A 18 5.30 5.89 19.27
N ALA A 19 5.53 5.49 20.53
CA ALA A 19 5.85 4.11 20.88
C ALA A 19 4.73 3.13 20.49
N SER A 20 3.47 3.49 20.76
CA SER A 20 2.30 2.70 20.36
C SER A 20 2.15 2.59 18.84
N LEU A 21 2.35 3.69 18.09
CA LEU A 21 2.33 3.68 16.62
C LEU A 21 3.48 2.85 16.04
N GLY A 22 4.66 2.91 16.66
CA GLY A 22 5.85 2.16 16.27
C GLY A 22 5.86 0.70 16.71
N ARG A 23 4.77 0.19 17.31
CA ARG A 23 4.63 -1.21 17.77
C ARG A 23 5.67 -1.63 18.82
N SER A 24 6.27 -0.68 19.53
CA SER A 24 7.33 -0.95 20.51
C SER A 24 6.75 -1.09 21.91
N ALA A 25 6.36 -2.31 22.26
CA ALA A 25 5.85 -2.64 23.60
C ALA A 25 6.87 -2.32 24.71
N GLU A 26 8.17 -2.46 24.42
CA GLU A 26 9.23 -2.11 25.37
C GLU A 26 9.31 -0.61 25.62
N ALA A 27 9.22 0.21 24.56
CA ALA A 27 9.17 1.67 24.73
C ALA A 27 7.89 2.08 25.49
N VAL A 28 6.75 1.46 25.20
CA VAL A 28 5.50 1.67 25.96
C VAL A 28 5.71 1.37 27.44
N ARG A 29 6.31 0.21 27.77
CA ARG A 29 6.62 -0.20 29.15
C ARG A 29 7.52 0.81 29.87
N ILE A 30 8.62 1.22 29.24
CA ILE A 30 9.57 2.20 29.80
C ILE A 30 8.88 3.53 30.07
N LEU A 31 8.08 4.02 29.11
CA LEU A 31 7.39 5.31 29.24
C LEU A 31 6.33 5.29 30.34
N LEU A 32 5.54 4.22 30.45
CA LEU A 32 4.57 4.06 31.52
C LEU A 32 5.26 3.98 32.90
N ALA A 33 6.37 3.24 33.01
CA ALA A 33 7.17 3.18 34.24
C ALA A 33 7.79 4.54 34.62
N ALA A 34 8.04 5.40 33.63
CA ALA A 34 8.52 6.77 33.83
C ALA A 34 7.40 7.79 34.15
N GLY A 35 6.14 7.36 34.26
CA GLY A 35 5.01 8.22 34.59
C GLY A 35 4.35 8.92 33.40
N ALA A 36 4.46 8.34 32.19
CA ALA A 36 3.68 8.81 31.05
C ALA A 36 2.17 8.75 31.35
N ASP A 37 1.45 9.82 31.05
CA ASP A 37 0.00 9.83 31.11
C ASP A 37 -0.57 8.90 30.04
N VAL A 38 -1.07 7.75 30.48
CA VAL A 38 -1.67 6.72 29.64
C VAL A 38 -2.88 7.22 28.85
N ASN A 39 -3.54 8.27 29.35
CA ASN A 39 -4.76 8.85 28.78
C ASN A 39 -4.50 10.19 28.08
N ALA A 40 -3.25 10.59 27.90
CA ALA A 40 -2.91 11.74 27.08
C ALA A 40 -3.55 11.59 25.69
N ALA A 41 -4.04 12.71 25.16
CA ALA A 41 -4.69 12.76 23.87
C ALA A 41 -4.01 13.82 22.98
N THR A 42 -3.84 13.49 21.71
CA THR A 42 -3.38 14.47 20.71
C THR A 42 -4.43 15.55 20.47
N LYS A 43 -4.10 16.59 19.67
CA LYS A 43 -5.07 17.60 19.23
C LYS A 43 -6.25 17.02 18.43
N ARG A 44 -6.09 15.81 17.89
CA ARG A 44 -7.14 15.04 17.20
C ARG A 44 -7.82 14.03 18.12
N GLN A 45 -7.65 14.16 19.44
CA GLN A 45 -8.18 13.26 20.45
C GLN A 45 -7.73 11.79 20.32
N GLN A 46 -6.71 11.49 19.50
CA GLN A 46 -6.13 10.14 19.42
C GLN A 46 -5.37 9.81 20.70
N THR A 47 -5.49 8.55 21.15
CA THR A 47 -4.83 8.02 22.36
C THR A 47 -3.79 6.96 22.02
N ALA A 48 -2.88 6.70 22.96
CA ALA A 48 -1.92 5.61 22.85
C ALA A 48 -2.59 4.23 22.67
N LEU A 49 -3.75 4.01 23.31
CA LEU A 49 -4.54 2.77 23.19
C LEU A 49 -5.13 2.59 21.78
N ALA A 50 -5.69 3.67 21.21
CA ALA A 50 -6.20 3.65 19.83
C ALA A 50 -5.08 3.33 18.83
N ASN A 51 -3.91 3.95 18.99
CA ASN A 51 -2.74 3.71 18.16
C ASN A 51 -2.26 2.25 18.24
N ALA A 52 -2.13 1.71 19.46
CA ALA A 52 -1.72 0.31 19.65
C ALA A 52 -2.74 -0.69 19.08
N ALA A 53 -4.04 -0.41 19.23
CA ALA A 53 -5.11 -1.21 18.68
C ALA A 53 -5.11 -1.21 17.14
N MET A 54 -4.94 -0.05 16.51
CA MET A 54 -4.79 0.09 15.05
C MET A 54 -3.61 -0.73 14.52
N GLN A 55 -2.50 -0.71 15.24
CA GLN A 55 -1.28 -1.41 14.85
C GLN A 55 -1.28 -2.91 15.20
N GLY A 56 -2.30 -3.42 15.88
CA GLY A 56 -2.36 -4.82 16.27
C GLY A 56 -1.31 -5.21 17.33
N SER A 57 -0.79 -4.26 18.11
CA SER A 57 0.22 -4.53 19.14
C SER A 57 -0.45 -5.03 20.42
N GLU A 58 -0.64 -6.35 20.53
CA GLU A 58 -1.38 -6.97 21.64
C GLU A 58 -0.74 -6.67 23.01
N GLU A 59 0.58 -6.77 23.11
CA GLU A 59 1.31 -6.46 24.35
C GLU A 59 1.20 -4.97 24.73
N SER A 60 1.29 -4.06 23.76
CA SER A 60 1.11 -2.62 24.06
C SER A 60 -0.31 -2.33 24.54
N VAL A 61 -1.33 -2.92 23.90
CA VAL A 61 -2.73 -2.79 24.36
C VAL A 61 -2.87 -3.32 25.78
N LYS A 62 -2.32 -4.49 26.09
CA LYS A 62 -2.36 -5.08 27.43
C LYS A 62 -1.73 -4.14 28.47
N LEU A 63 -0.51 -3.66 28.22
CA LEU A 63 0.19 -2.74 29.12
C LEU A 63 -0.59 -1.45 29.38
N LEU A 64 -1.13 -0.84 28.32
CA LEU A 64 -1.92 0.39 28.41
C LEU A 64 -3.21 0.16 29.23
N LEU A 65 -3.90 -0.95 28.98
CA LEU A 65 -5.12 -1.33 29.73
C LEU A 65 -4.84 -1.68 31.19
N GLU A 66 -3.67 -2.23 31.52
CA GLU A 66 -3.23 -2.47 32.91
C GLU A 66 -2.91 -1.17 33.65
N HIS A 67 -2.45 -0.14 32.94
CA HIS A 67 -2.17 1.19 33.50
C HIS A 67 -3.38 2.13 33.49
N GLY A 68 -4.58 1.63 33.21
CA GLY A 68 -5.81 2.44 33.30
C GLY A 68 -6.14 3.27 32.06
N ALA A 69 -5.70 2.85 30.87
CA ALA A 69 -6.16 3.44 29.61
C ALA A 69 -7.68 3.35 29.49
N LYS A 70 -8.32 4.49 29.19
CA LYS A 70 -9.77 4.58 28.95
C LYS A 70 -10.11 3.89 27.62
N VAL A 71 -10.94 2.86 27.70
CA VAL A 71 -11.26 1.99 26.55
C VAL A 71 -12.15 2.64 25.47
N ASN A 72 -12.94 3.65 25.86
CA ASN A 72 -14.01 4.25 25.05
C ASN A 72 -13.71 5.69 24.61
N VAL A 73 -12.45 6.13 24.59
CA VAL A 73 -12.09 7.47 24.09
C VAL A 73 -12.20 7.48 22.57
N GLN A 74 -13.11 8.29 22.03
CA GLN A 74 -13.21 8.54 20.59
C GLN A 74 -12.27 9.68 20.18
N ASP A 75 -11.68 9.54 19.00
CA ASP A 75 -10.95 10.64 18.37
C ASP A 75 -11.90 11.73 17.83
N ASP A 76 -11.35 12.79 17.24
CA ASP A 76 -12.11 13.91 16.68
C ASP A 76 -13.05 13.54 15.52
N ARG A 77 -12.93 12.31 15.00
CA ARG A 77 -13.76 11.74 13.95
C ARG A 77 -14.74 10.68 14.45
N GLY A 78 -14.75 10.42 15.76
CA GLY A 78 -15.62 9.43 16.39
C GLY A 78 -15.05 8.01 16.45
N TYR A 79 -13.81 7.76 16.03
CA TYR A 79 -13.24 6.41 16.07
C TYR A 79 -12.72 6.05 17.47
N SER A 80 -13.17 4.90 17.99
CA SER A 80 -12.71 4.33 19.26
C SER A 80 -11.58 3.31 19.06
N PRO A 81 -10.84 2.93 20.12
CA PRO A 81 -9.86 1.84 20.05
C PRO A 81 -10.40 0.53 19.47
N LEU A 82 -11.67 0.19 19.76
CA LEU A 82 -12.30 -1.00 19.20
C LEU A 82 -12.50 -0.90 17.69
N MET A 83 -12.88 0.28 17.19
CA MET A 83 -13.02 0.55 15.77
C MET A 83 -11.66 0.50 15.06
N TYR A 84 -10.61 1.03 15.69
CA TYR A 84 -9.24 0.92 15.19
C TYR A 84 -8.72 -0.54 15.16
N ALA A 85 -9.05 -1.35 16.17
CA ALA A 85 -8.77 -2.80 16.14
C ALA A 85 -9.51 -3.51 14.99
N ALA A 86 -10.77 -3.15 14.75
CA ALA A 86 -11.57 -3.68 13.65
C ALA A 86 -11.05 -3.26 12.26
N TYR A 87 -10.43 -2.09 12.18
CA TYR A 87 -9.83 -1.54 10.98
C TYR A 87 -8.47 -2.18 10.62
N SER A 88 -7.74 -2.70 11.59
CA SER A 88 -6.36 -3.19 11.43
C SER A 88 -6.21 -4.33 10.42
N GLU A 89 -5.17 -4.26 9.56
CA GLU A 89 -4.80 -5.32 8.61
C GLU A 89 -4.30 -6.60 9.30
N SER A 90 -3.85 -6.49 10.56
CA SER A 90 -3.35 -7.63 11.34
C SER A 90 -4.47 -8.54 11.87
N LEU A 91 -5.74 -8.12 11.76
CA LEU A 91 -6.92 -8.83 12.25
C LEU A 91 -6.80 -9.29 13.72
N PRO A 92 -6.56 -8.37 14.67
CA PRO A 92 -6.10 -8.71 16.02
C PRO A 92 -7.25 -9.14 16.94
N ALA A 93 -7.72 -10.38 16.79
CA ALA A 93 -8.83 -10.93 17.59
C ALA A 93 -8.56 -10.92 19.11
N GLY A 94 -7.30 -11.06 19.54
CA GLY A 94 -6.90 -10.93 20.95
C GLY A 94 -7.19 -9.54 21.51
N ILE A 95 -6.80 -8.49 20.78
CA ILE A 95 -7.10 -7.09 21.14
C ILE A 95 -8.61 -6.84 21.21
N VAL A 96 -9.37 -7.32 20.22
CA VAL A 96 -10.83 -7.17 20.22
C VAL A 96 -11.45 -7.82 21.46
N ARG A 97 -11.03 -9.04 21.82
CA ARG A 97 -11.49 -9.71 23.05
C ARG A 97 -11.13 -8.91 24.30
N MET A 98 -9.90 -8.41 24.40
CA MET A 98 -9.47 -7.59 25.55
C MET A 98 -10.30 -6.31 25.68
N LEU A 99 -10.47 -5.56 24.59
CA LEU A 99 -11.25 -4.32 24.59
C LEU A 99 -12.70 -4.58 24.99
N LEU A 100 -13.34 -5.62 24.44
CA LEU A 100 -14.70 -6.00 24.80
C LEU A 100 -14.82 -6.43 26.27
N ALA A 101 -13.85 -7.20 26.78
CA ALA A 101 -13.81 -7.59 28.19
C ALA A 101 -13.64 -6.39 29.13
N ARG A 102 -13.09 -5.28 28.65
CA ARG A 102 -12.97 -4.00 29.38
C ARG A 102 -14.15 -3.04 29.14
N GLY A 103 -15.22 -3.49 28.49
CA GLY A 103 -16.43 -2.70 28.28
C GLY A 103 -16.38 -1.75 27.08
N ALA A 104 -15.60 -2.09 26.04
CA ALA A 104 -15.61 -1.32 24.79
C ALA A 104 -17.00 -1.29 24.15
N ASP A 105 -17.47 -0.09 23.79
CA ASP A 105 -18.77 0.13 23.17
C ASP A 105 -18.72 -0.19 21.67
N LYS A 106 -19.56 -1.14 21.23
CA LYS A 106 -19.70 -1.54 19.82
C LYS A 106 -20.56 -0.59 19.00
N SER A 107 -21.37 0.25 19.65
CA SER A 107 -22.37 1.13 19.02
C SER A 107 -21.79 2.46 18.54
N PHE A 108 -20.58 2.81 18.98
CA PHE A 108 -19.91 4.03 18.54
C PHE A 108 -19.74 4.08 17.03
N THR A 109 -19.98 5.28 16.52
CA THR A 109 -19.87 5.60 15.10
C THR A 109 -18.76 6.63 14.88
N GLY A 110 -18.01 6.45 13.80
CA GLY A 110 -16.99 7.38 13.33
C GLY A 110 -17.11 7.50 11.81
N GLU A 111 -17.41 8.71 11.33
CA GLU A 111 -17.77 8.98 9.93
C GLU A 111 -18.82 8.01 9.36
N GLY A 112 -19.82 7.63 10.18
CA GLY A 112 -20.88 6.70 9.78
C GLY A 112 -20.50 5.22 9.79
N GLU A 113 -19.28 4.85 10.17
CA GLU A 113 -18.85 3.46 10.34
C GLU A 113 -18.92 3.03 11.81
N THR A 114 -19.17 1.75 12.09
CA THR A 114 -19.00 1.12 13.41
C THR A 114 -17.84 0.13 13.38
N ALA A 115 -17.46 -0.42 14.55
CA ALA A 115 -16.49 -1.52 14.58
C ALA A 115 -16.95 -2.72 13.73
N MET A 116 -18.26 -3.03 13.71
CA MET A 116 -18.82 -4.11 12.91
C MET A 116 -18.69 -3.85 11.41
N THR A 117 -19.04 -2.64 10.92
CA THR A 117 -18.97 -2.32 9.48
C THR A 117 -17.52 -2.29 8.99
N LEU A 118 -16.59 -1.77 9.81
CA LEU A 118 -15.15 -1.81 9.51
C LEU A 118 -14.63 -3.25 9.40
N ALA A 119 -15.02 -4.13 10.32
CA ALA A 119 -14.64 -5.54 10.30
C ALA A 119 -15.21 -6.29 9.10
N ALA A 120 -16.45 -5.98 8.68
CA ALA A 120 -17.08 -6.58 7.50
C ALA A 120 -16.28 -6.33 6.22
N LYS A 121 -15.64 -5.16 6.10
CA LYS A 121 -14.76 -4.81 4.98
C LYS A 121 -13.47 -5.66 4.92
N ARG A 122 -13.15 -6.43 5.96
CA ARG A 122 -11.99 -7.35 6.03
C ARG A 122 -12.37 -8.82 5.79
N GLY A 123 -13.59 -9.10 5.33
CA GLY A 123 -14.03 -10.45 4.97
C GLY A 123 -14.31 -11.36 6.19
N ASP A 124 -14.22 -12.67 6.00
CA ASP A 124 -14.55 -13.68 7.03
C ASP A 124 -13.39 -13.87 8.02
N SER A 125 -13.21 -12.87 8.88
CA SER A 125 -12.20 -12.88 9.95
C SER A 125 -12.82 -13.22 11.30
N GLU A 126 -11.98 -13.66 12.23
CA GLU A 126 -12.40 -13.85 13.63
C GLU A 126 -12.85 -12.53 14.28
N VAL A 127 -12.20 -11.41 13.92
CA VAL A 127 -12.61 -10.06 14.32
C VAL A 127 -14.06 -9.77 13.88
N ALA A 128 -14.41 -10.09 12.63
CA ALA A 128 -15.78 -9.93 12.13
C ALA A 128 -16.79 -10.79 12.90
N ARG A 129 -16.43 -12.03 13.29
CA ARG A 129 -17.30 -12.89 14.12
C ARG A 129 -17.50 -12.32 15.52
N LEU A 130 -16.43 -11.88 16.20
CA LEU A 130 -16.50 -11.27 17.53
C LEU A 130 -17.34 -9.99 17.57
N LEU A 131 -17.36 -9.25 16.46
CA LEU A 131 -18.10 -8.00 16.32
C LEU A 131 -19.52 -8.18 15.77
N GLY A 132 -19.94 -9.42 15.49
CA GLY A 132 -21.33 -9.72 15.13
C GLY A 132 -21.68 -9.49 13.65
N VAL A 133 -20.69 -9.36 12.76
CA VAL A 133 -20.95 -9.31 11.30
C VAL A 133 -21.68 -10.59 10.89
N SER A 134 -22.76 -10.51 10.12
CA SER A 134 -23.54 -11.71 9.74
C SER A 134 -22.72 -12.68 8.86
N GLU A 135 -23.05 -13.98 8.90
CA GLU A 135 -22.37 -14.98 8.05
C GLU A 135 -22.51 -14.67 6.56
N ALA A 136 -23.70 -14.24 6.13
CA ALA A 136 -23.95 -13.85 4.75
C ALA A 136 -23.05 -12.68 4.32
N GLU A 137 -22.83 -11.70 5.19
CA GLU A 137 -21.93 -10.58 4.94
C GLU A 137 -20.46 -11.00 4.91
N ARG A 138 -20.02 -11.80 5.88
CA ARG A 138 -18.65 -12.34 5.90
C ARG A 138 -18.35 -13.14 4.63
N LYS A 139 -19.30 -13.94 4.15
CA LYS A 139 -19.21 -14.72 2.89
C LYS A 139 -19.15 -13.85 1.63
N ARG A 140 -19.58 -12.59 1.65
CA ARG A 140 -19.31 -11.64 0.54
C ARG A 140 -17.80 -11.36 0.40
N GLY A 141 -17.03 -11.54 1.47
CA GLY A 141 -15.57 -11.59 1.42
C GLY A 141 -14.88 -10.24 1.28
N GLY A 142 -15.55 -9.15 1.65
CA GLY A 142 -14.98 -7.79 1.64
C GLY A 142 -14.68 -7.22 0.25
N VAL A 143 -15.19 -7.84 -0.83
CA VAL A 143 -14.97 -7.41 -2.21
C VAL A 143 -16.25 -6.90 -2.86
N ALA A 144 -16.11 -6.15 -3.95
CA ALA A 144 -17.24 -5.78 -4.78
C ALA A 144 -17.87 -7.01 -5.43
N ALA A 145 -19.16 -6.92 -5.75
CA ALA A 145 -19.78 -7.90 -6.63
C ALA A 145 -19.08 -7.84 -7.98
N LEU A 146 -18.78 -9.00 -8.56
CA LEU A 146 -18.22 -9.04 -9.90
C LEU A 146 -19.24 -8.44 -10.87
N PRO A 147 -18.80 -7.67 -11.88
CA PRO A 147 -19.66 -7.43 -13.03
C PRO A 147 -20.07 -8.82 -13.53
N GLY A 148 -21.35 -9.04 -13.85
CA GLY A 148 -21.84 -10.34 -14.32
C GLY A 148 -21.04 -10.88 -15.52
N ILE A 149 -21.32 -12.10 -15.97
CA ILE A 149 -20.55 -12.77 -17.04
C ILE A 149 -20.26 -11.78 -18.18
N ALA A 150 -18.99 -11.40 -18.33
CA ALA A 150 -18.58 -10.50 -19.40
C ALA A 150 -18.83 -11.21 -20.75
N PRO A 151 -19.35 -10.51 -21.78
CA PRO A 151 -19.30 -11.01 -23.15
C PRO A 151 -17.84 -11.29 -23.53
N GLU A 152 -17.64 -12.18 -24.52
CA GLU A 152 -16.35 -12.76 -24.96
C GLU A 152 -15.08 -12.05 -24.45
N GLN A 153 -14.18 -12.84 -23.83
CA GLN A 153 -12.95 -12.31 -23.23
C GLN A 153 -12.16 -11.46 -24.23
N ARG A 154 -12.00 -10.17 -23.92
CA ARG A 154 -11.22 -9.24 -24.72
C ARG A 154 -9.78 -9.74 -24.87
N PRO A 155 -9.18 -9.59 -26.06
CA PRO A 155 -7.73 -9.70 -26.19
C PRO A 155 -7.02 -8.82 -25.17
N ILE A 156 -5.90 -9.28 -24.64
CA ILE A 156 -5.14 -8.57 -23.59
C ILE A 156 -4.82 -7.12 -23.98
N PRO A 157 -4.36 -6.80 -25.21
CA PRO A 157 -4.11 -5.42 -25.61
C PRO A 157 -5.35 -4.52 -25.50
N ASP A 158 -6.52 -5.02 -25.90
CA ASP A 158 -7.78 -4.27 -25.87
C ASP A 158 -8.28 -4.08 -24.44
N ALA A 159 -8.12 -5.10 -23.60
CA ALA A 159 -8.43 -5.03 -22.17
C ALA A 159 -7.59 -3.95 -21.47
N VAL A 160 -6.29 -3.88 -21.77
CA VAL A 160 -5.38 -2.85 -21.23
C VAL A 160 -5.71 -1.46 -21.80
N ALA A 161 -5.94 -1.33 -23.10
CA ALA A 161 -6.25 -0.04 -23.72
C ALA A 161 -7.54 0.58 -23.17
N ALA A 162 -8.60 -0.22 -22.96
CA ALA A 162 -9.84 0.24 -22.36
C ALA A 162 -9.65 0.74 -20.91
N ALA A 163 -8.86 0.00 -20.12
CA ALA A 163 -8.52 0.39 -18.76
C ALA A 163 -7.77 1.75 -18.71
N LEU A 164 -6.78 1.93 -19.59
CA LEU A 164 -5.95 3.14 -19.63
C LEU A 164 -6.73 4.38 -20.08
N SER A 165 -7.72 4.24 -20.96
CA SER A 165 -8.60 5.34 -21.36
C SER A 165 -9.41 5.88 -20.17
N SER A 166 -9.94 4.99 -19.33
CA SER A 166 -10.64 5.38 -18.09
C SER A 166 -9.72 6.04 -17.08
N LEU A 167 -8.48 5.54 -16.95
CA LEU A 167 -7.46 6.12 -16.07
C LEU A 167 -6.99 7.50 -16.53
N GLU A 168 -6.87 7.74 -17.83
CA GLU A 168 -6.55 9.05 -18.41
C GLU A 168 -7.59 10.10 -18.06
N LYS A 169 -8.88 9.80 -18.30
CA LYS A 169 -9.99 10.70 -17.95
C LYS A 169 -9.98 11.04 -16.45
N GLN A 170 -9.78 10.03 -15.62
CA GLN A 170 -9.68 10.17 -14.17
C GLN A 170 -8.53 11.11 -13.77
N SER A 171 -7.37 10.90 -14.37
CA SER A 171 -6.14 11.65 -14.08
C SER A 171 -6.31 13.15 -14.31
N HIS A 172 -6.86 13.54 -15.47
CA HIS A 172 -7.13 14.94 -15.80
C HIS A 172 -8.14 15.60 -14.85
N ASN A 173 -9.23 14.91 -14.53
CA ASN A 173 -10.25 15.44 -13.62
C ASN A 173 -9.73 15.57 -12.19
N PHE A 174 -8.90 14.63 -11.73
CA PHE A 174 -8.33 14.67 -10.40
C PHE A 174 -7.48 15.92 -10.19
N ILE A 175 -6.60 16.26 -11.15
CA ILE A 175 -5.79 17.48 -11.09
C ILE A 175 -6.69 18.72 -11.13
N ARG A 176 -7.64 18.75 -12.06
CA ARG A 176 -8.54 19.90 -12.26
C ARG A 176 -9.44 20.18 -11.06
N ILE A 177 -9.95 19.15 -10.38
CA ILE A 177 -10.93 19.28 -9.29
C ILE A 177 -10.23 19.25 -7.93
N GLY A 178 -9.35 18.28 -7.71
CA GLY A 178 -8.65 18.09 -6.45
C GLY A 178 -7.54 19.11 -6.19
N GLY A 179 -7.09 19.83 -7.23
CA GLY A 179 -6.05 20.87 -7.11
C GLY A 179 -4.69 20.33 -6.62
N CYS A 180 -4.50 19.01 -6.65
CA CYS A 180 -3.32 18.34 -6.13
C CYS A 180 -2.94 17.18 -7.06
N ASN A 181 -1.64 17.04 -7.33
CA ASN A 181 -1.09 15.84 -7.94
C ASN A 181 -0.95 14.76 -6.85
N SER A 182 -2.02 13.99 -6.61
CA SER A 182 -1.96 12.91 -5.59
C SER A 182 -0.88 11.90 -5.96
N CYS A 183 0.10 11.73 -5.06
CA CYS A 183 1.35 10.99 -5.26
C CYS A 183 1.19 9.50 -5.63
N HIS A 184 -0.01 8.93 -5.55
CA HIS A 184 -0.26 7.57 -6.04
C HIS A 184 -1.38 7.50 -7.08
N ASN A 185 -2.31 8.46 -7.05
CA ASN A 185 -3.46 8.45 -7.96
C ASN A 185 -3.11 8.94 -9.37
N GLN A 186 -1.98 9.64 -9.55
CA GLN A 186 -1.46 10.00 -10.87
C GLN A 186 -0.29 9.10 -11.29
N ASN A 187 0.60 8.79 -10.35
CA ASN A 187 1.82 8.04 -10.63
C ASN A 187 1.56 6.59 -11.06
N LEU A 188 0.60 5.87 -10.45
CA LEU A 188 0.28 4.50 -10.86
C LEU A 188 -0.34 4.42 -12.27
N PRO A 189 -1.35 5.24 -12.64
CA PRO A 189 -1.83 5.34 -14.01
C PRO A 189 -0.73 5.65 -15.03
N SER A 190 0.13 6.61 -14.72
CA SER A 190 1.25 7.00 -15.59
C SER A 190 2.23 5.83 -15.79
N ALA A 191 2.64 5.16 -14.72
CA ALA A 191 3.50 3.97 -14.77
C ALA A 191 2.87 2.84 -15.60
N ALA A 192 1.56 2.63 -15.48
CA ALA A 192 0.82 1.62 -16.24
C ALA A 192 0.82 1.94 -17.74
N ALA A 193 0.55 3.19 -18.12
CA ALA A 193 0.61 3.61 -19.51
C ALA A 193 2.03 3.49 -20.09
N ALA A 194 3.06 3.84 -19.31
CA ALA A 194 4.46 3.70 -19.72
C ALA A 194 4.84 2.24 -20.00
N LEU A 195 4.42 1.31 -19.14
CA LEU A 195 4.66 -0.11 -19.33
C LEU A 195 3.90 -0.66 -20.54
N ALA A 196 2.64 -0.27 -20.74
CA ALA A 196 1.85 -0.68 -21.89
C ALA A 196 2.51 -0.27 -23.21
N ARG A 197 3.00 0.98 -23.32
CA ARG A 197 3.75 1.47 -24.49
C ARG A 197 4.99 0.60 -24.78
N ARG A 198 5.77 0.26 -23.75
CA ARG A 198 6.96 -0.63 -23.91
C ARG A 198 6.61 -2.04 -24.36
N ARG A 199 5.36 -2.47 -24.19
CA ARG A 199 4.85 -3.77 -24.61
C ARG A 199 4.12 -3.72 -25.94
N GLY A 200 4.20 -2.59 -26.66
CA GLY A 200 3.53 -2.39 -27.95
C GLY A 200 2.02 -2.26 -27.86
N ILE A 201 1.47 -2.06 -26.66
CA ILE A 201 0.04 -1.85 -26.45
C ILE A 201 -0.28 -0.35 -26.59
N PRO A 202 -1.28 0.04 -27.40
CA PRO A 202 -1.73 1.42 -27.47
C PRO A 202 -2.10 1.96 -26.08
N ALA A 203 -1.50 3.11 -25.72
CA ALA A 203 -1.71 3.74 -24.43
C ALA A 203 -1.68 5.26 -24.59
N PRO A 204 -2.52 6.00 -23.84
CA PRO A 204 -2.53 7.46 -23.93
C PRO A 204 -1.18 8.08 -23.54
N LYS A 205 -0.78 9.14 -24.27
CA LYS A 205 0.35 10.00 -23.89
C LYS A 205 -0.05 11.11 -22.90
N SER A 206 -1.35 11.25 -22.67
CA SER A 206 -1.97 12.37 -21.97
C SER A 206 -2.06 12.19 -20.47
N ILE A 207 -1.87 10.96 -19.96
CA ILE A 207 -1.86 10.72 -18.51
C ILE A 207 -0.76 11.60 -17.93
N ALA A 208 -1.17 12.57 -17.11
CA ALA A 208 -0.28 13.60 -16.63
C ALA A 208 0.85 12.97 -15.82
N GLU A 209 2.07 13.19 -16.29
CA GLU A 209 3.29 12.90 -15.55
C GLU A 209 3.56 14.03 -14.54
N MET A 210 4.42 13.77 -13.56
CA MET A 210 4.95 14.86 -12.76
C MET A 210 5.82 15.78 -13.63
N GLY A 211 5.30 16.97 -13.94
CA GLY A 211 5.98 17.99 -14.73
C GLY A 211 7.37 18.32 -14.17
N ARG A 212 8.31 18.70 -15.04
CA ARG A 212 9.67 19.07 -14.64
C ARG A 212 9.70 20.15 -13.56
N GLU A 213 8.82 21.13 -13.64
CA GLU A 213 8.69 22.22 -12.65
C GLU A 213 8.38 21.71 -11.24
N MET A 214 7.58 20.63 -11.11
CA MET A 214 7.30 19.98 -9.81
C MET A 214 8.47 19.13 -9.29
N ARG A 215 9.52 18.96 -10.10
CA ARG A 215 10.76 18.22 -9.78
C ARG A 215 11.97 19.14 -9.61
N GLU A 216 11.77 20.45 -9.58
CA GLU A 216 12.85 21.38 -9.28
C GLU A 216 13.18 21.34 -7.77
N VAL A 217 14.48 21.41 -7.44
CA VAL A 217 14.92 21.49 -6.05
C VAL A 217 14.73 22.92 -5.57
N SER A 218 13.70 23.13 -4.76
CA SER A 218 13.51 24.36 -3.99
C SER A 218 13.63 24.07 -2.49
N ALA A 219 13.81 25.12 -1.68
CA ALA A 219 13.82 24.97 -0.22
C ALA A 219 12.49 24.36 0.27
N GLU A 220 11.38 24.76 -0.33
CA GLU A 220 10.05 24.21 -0.09
C GLU A 220 9.98 22.72 -0.45
N ARG A 221 10.54 22.31 -1.59
CA ARG A 221 10.51 20.89 -1.99
C ARG A 221 11.39 20.00 -1.13
N VAL A 222 12.54 20.51 -0.66
CA VAL A 222 13.38 19.78 0.30
C VAL A 222 12.67 19.66 1.66
N MET A 223 11.96 20.72 2.10
CA MET A 223 11.10 20.64 3.29
C MET A 223 9.93 19.66 3.11
N ASP A 224 9.33 19.60 1.92
CA ASP A 224 8.27 18.64 1.60
C ASP A 224 8.74 17.20 1.73
N LEU A 225 9.98 16.86 1.34
CA LEU A 225 10.51 15.52 1.52
C LEU A 225 10.50 15.11 3.00
N GLY A 226 10.87 16.02 3.91
CA GLY A 226 10.80 15.80 5.36
C GLY A 226 9.37 15.70 5.92
N ALA A 227 8.38 16.26 5.23
CA ALA A 227 6.96 16.15 5.58
C ALA A 227 6.24 14.97 4.90
N THR A 228 6.83 14.40 3.86
CA THR A 228 6.22 13.38 2.99
C THR A 228 6.69 11.98 3.40
N SER A 229 5.75 11.03 3.45
CA SER A 229 6.09 9.63 3.78
C SER A 229 6.96 9.01 2.69
N VAL A 230 7.89 8.12 3.07
CA VAL A 230 8.72 7.34 2.15
C VAL A 230 7.89 6.63 1.09
N ASN A 231 6.69 6.14 1.45
CA ASN A 231 5.82 5.45 0.51
C ASN A 231 5.27 6.39 -0.59
N SER A 232 4.94 7.63 -0.24
CA SER A 232 4.46 8.63 -1.21
C SER A 232 5.56 8.98 -2.22
N VAL A 233 6.79 9.20 -1.75
CA VAL A 233 7.96 9.39 -2.61
C VAL A 233 8.24 8.13 -3.44
N GLY A 234 8.01 6.95 -2.87
CA GLY A 234 8.17 5.66 -3.52
C GLY A 234 7.35 5.50 -4.80
N TYR A 235 6.06 5.85 -4.77
CA TYR A 235 5.20 5.81 -5.96
C TYR A 235 5.65 6.80 -7.04
N GLU A 236 6.08 7.98 -6.63
CA GLU A 236 6.58 9.01 -7.53
C GLU A 236 7.83 8.52 -8.27
N VAL A 237 8.83 8.00 -7.56
CA VAL A 237 10.04 7.47 -8.17
C VAL A 237 9.77 6.21 -9.00
N PHE A 238 8.81 5.39 -8.56
CA PHE A 238 8.35 4.23 -9.34
C PHE A 238 7.87 4.65 -10.73
N ASP A 239 7.04 5.69 -10.78
CA ASP A 239 6.54 6.27 -12.03
C ASP A 239 7.65 6.90 -12.88
N LEU A 240 8.55 7.68 -12.27
CA LEU A 240 9.70 8.27 -12.97
C LEU A 240 10.54 7.21 -13.68
N ALA A 241 10.91 6.13 -12.98
CA ALA A 241 11.71 5.07 -13.59
C ALA A 241 10.92 4.30 -14.67
N MET A 242 9.62 4.08 -14.45
CA MET A 242 8.76 3.47 -15.45
C MET A 242 8.66 4.33 -16.72
N ASN A 243 8.76 5.66 -16.62
CA ASN A 243 8.84 6.56 -17.77
C ASN A 243 10.27 6.83 -18.27
N ARG A 244 11.29 6.17 -17.70
CA ARG A 244 12.71 6.39 -18.02
C ARG A 244 13.13 7.86 -17.87
N ALA A 245 12.59 8.54 -16.86
CA ALA A 245 13.03 9.89 -16.54
C ALA A 245 14.54 9.89 -16.22
N PRO A 246 15.30 10.89 -16.71
CA PRO A 246 16.71 10.99 -16.37
C PRO A 246 16.88 11.32 -14.90
N ARG A 247 18.00 10.88 -14.33
CA ARG A 247 18.47 11.34 -13.02
C ARG A 247 18.75 12.85 -13.05
N ASP A 248 18.42 13.52 -11.96
CA ASP A 248 18.53 14.95 -11.72
C ASP A 248 18.78 15.24 -10.23
N GLU A 249 18.97 16.50 -9.86
CA GLU A 249 19.24 16.91 -8.47
C GLU A 249 18.12 16.54 -7.49
N TYR A 250 16.89 16.45 -7.98
CA TYR A 250 15.73 16.10 -7.16
C TYR A 250 15.67 14.61 -6.85
N THR A 251 15.91 13.76 -7.85
CA THR A 251 16.06 12.32 -7.65
C THR A 251 17.27 11.99 -6.77
N ASP A 252 18.35 12.79 -6.82
CA ASP A 252 19.48 12.72 -5.88
C ASP A 252 19.06 13.07 -4.44
N ALA A 253 18.35 14.18 -4.25
CA ALA A 253 17.84 14.59 -2.95
C ALA A 253 16.91 13.54 -2.32
N ILE A 254 16.05 12.90 -3.13
CA ILE A 254 15.24 11.77 -2.71
C ILE A 254 16.12 10.61 -2.26
N ALA A 255 17.14 10.22 -3.02
CA ALA A 255 18.04 9.13 -2.64
C ALA A 255 18.72 9.40 -1.28
N HIS A 256 19.16 10.64 -1.04
CA HIS A 256 19.72 11.05 0.25
C HIS A 256 18.71 10.96 1.38
N TYR A 257 17.51 11.52 1.18
CA TYR A 257 16.42 11.45 2.15
C TYR A 257 16.09 9.99 2.51
N LEU A 258 15.94 9.12 1.52
CA LEU A 258 15.66 7.70 1.74
C LEU A 258 16.74 7.04 2.60
N LYS A 259 18.02 7.25 2.31
CA LYS A 259 19.11 6.69 3.12
C LYS A 259 19.07 7.17 4.58
N ALA A 260 18.75 8.45 4.80
CA ALA A 260 18.61 9.03 6.14
C ALA A 260 17.41 8.47 6.92
N MET A 261 16.35 8.05 6.23
CA MET A 261 15.12 7.55 6.84
C MET A 261 15.12 6.03 7.11
N GLN A 262 16.19 5.31 6.77
CA GLN A 262 16.27 3.87 7.04
C GLN A 262 16.33 3.62 8.56
N ALA A 263 15.47 2.74 9.05
CA ALA A 263 15.50 2.31 10.44
C ALA A 263 16.72 1.40 10.71
N ALA A 264 17.09 1.27 11.99
CA ALA A 264 18.24 0.46 12.39
C ALA A 264 18.13 -1.03 12.02
N ASP A 265 16.89 -1.56 11.91
CA ASP A 265 16.63 -2.94 11.48
C ASP A 265 16.74 -3.13 9.95
N GLY A 266 16.99 -2.06 9.20
CA GLY A 266 17.14 -2.07 7.74
C GLY A 266 15.87 -1.75 6.96
N SER A 267 14.71 -1.64 7.62
CA SER A 267 13.44 -1.35 6.95
C SER A 267 13.16 0.16 6.88
N TRP A 268 12.19 0.55 6.06
CA TRP A 268 11.54 1.86 6.15
C TRP A 268 10.16 1.68 6.75
N LYS A 269 9.87 2.47 7.79
CA LYS A 269 8.61 2.37 8.52
C LYS A 269 7.52 3.17 7.83
N THR A 270 6.31 2.62 7.75
CA THR A 270 5.12 3.36 7.31
C THR A 270 4.38 3.94 8.52
N PRO A 271 4.39 5.28 8.73
CA PRO A 271 3.56 5.90 9.76
C PRO A 271 2.08 5.94 9.37
N ALA A 272 1.79 5.82 8.07
CA ALA A 272 0.43 5.79 7.53
C ALA A 272 -0.09 4.35 7.50
N ASN A 273 -1.30 4.12 8.04
CA ASN A 273 -2.03 2.87 7.91
C ASN A 273 -3.30 3.10 7.08
N ARG A 274 -3.16 3.14 5.75
CA ARG A 274 -4.25 3.35 4.77
C ARG A 274 -4.30 2.16 3.79
N PRO A 275 -4.87 1.02 4.21
CA PRO A 275 -4.93 -0.14 3.36
C PRO A 275 -5.90 0.04 2.18
N PRO A 276 -5.55 -0.52 1.00
CA PRO A 276 -4.33 -1.29 0.77
C PRO A 276 -3.12 -0.46 0.26
N LEU A 277 -3.29 0.82 -0.08
CA LEU A 277 -2.25 1.61 -0.78
C LEU A 277 -1.05 2.04 0.08
N THR A 278 -1.20 2.13 1.40
CA THR A 278 -0.12 2.51 2.33
C THR A 278 -0.28 1.75 3.64
N SER A 279 -0.08 0.43 3.65
CA SER A 279 -0.43 -0.42 4.80
C SER A 279 0.73 -1.14 5.48
N ASP A 280 1.91 -1.19 4.88
CA ASP A 280 2.99 -2.01 5.40
C ASP A 280 4.41 -1.51 5.09
N ASP A 281 5.35 -1.97 5.91
CA ASP A 281 6.77 -1.67 5.81
C ASP A 281 7.44 -2.39 4.63
N PHE A 282 6.87 -3.50 4.13
CA PHE A 282 7.44 -4.25 3.00
C PHE A 282 7.34 -3.44 1.71
N GLN A 283 6.17 -2.88 1.41
CA GLN A 283 5.97 -1.97 0.28
C GLN A 283 6.87 -0.74 0.38
N THR A 284 6.88 -0.10 1.55
CA THR A 284 7.67 1.11 1.79
C THR A 284 9.17 0.83 1.60
N THR A 285 9.67 -0.29 2.13
CA THR A 285 11.06 -0.72 1.98
C THR A 285 11.39 -1.08 0.53
N ALA A 286 10.50 -1.79 -0.16
CA ALA A 286 10.72 -2.15 -1.56
C ALA A 286 10.74 -0.92 -2.48
N PHE A 287 9.88 0.07 -2.27
CA PHE A 287 9.94 1.31 -3.04
C PHE A 287 11.20 2.13 -2.74
N ALA A 288 11.65 2.18 -1.48
CA ALA A 288 12.93 2.81 -1.15
C ALA A 288 14.09 2.12 -1.88
N LEU A 289 14.11 0.78 -1.90
CA LEU A 289 15.08 0.00 -2.68
C LEU A 289 14.98 0.29 -4.17
N TYR A 290 13.77 0.34 -4.73
CA TYR A 290 13.57 0.66 -6.14
C TYR A 290 14.14 2.03 -6.51
N ALA A 291 13.89 3.03 -5.68
CA ALA A 291 14.41 4.38 -5.88
C ALA A 291 15.94 4.41 -5.83
N LEU A 292 16.55 3.77 -4.82
CA LEU A 292 18.01 3.70 -4.69
C LEU A 292 18.65 2.96 -5.87
N THR A 293 18.05 1.88 -6.35
CA THR A 293 18.57 1.11 -7.49
C THR A 293 18.55 1.91 -8.80
N ASN A 294 17.57 2.79 -9.00
CA ASN A 294 17.43 3.55 -10.25
C ASN A 294 18.10 4.92 -10.22
N TYR A 295 18.21 5.56 -9.06
CA TYR A 295 18.57 6.97 -8.96
C TYR A 295 19.67 7.32 -7.95
N ALA A 296 20.15 6.37 -7.13
CA ALA A 296 21.21 6.71 -6.18
C ALA A 296 22.50 7.19 -6.92
N PRO A 297 23.15 8.27 -6.44
CA PRO A 297 24.36 8.78 -7.05
C PRO A 297 25.48 7.72 -7.13
N ALA A 298 26.12 7.61 -8.31
CA ALA A 298 27.23 6.69 -8.51
C ALA A 298 28.41 6.95 -7.55
N VAL A 299 28.62 8.22 -7.17
CA VAL A 299 29.64 8.65 -6.20
C VAL A 299 29.41 8.10 -4.79
N GLU A 300 28.18 7.65 -4.48
CA GLU A 300 27.77 7.11 -3.18
C GLU A 300 27.55 5.60 -3.22
N LYS A 301 28.05 4.91 -4.26
CA LYS A 301 27.81 3.48 -4.49
C LYS A 301 28.04 2.60 -3.26
N GLU A 302 29.13 2.83 -2.52
CA GLU A 302 29.44 2.04 -1.33
C GLU A 302 28.44 2.25 -0.20
N ASP A 303 28.01 3.50 0.01
CA ASP A 303 27.02 3.85 1.02
C ASP A 303 25.65 3.26 0.67
N THR A 304 25.23 3.44 -0.58
CA THR A 304 24.00 2.86 -1.12
C THR A 304 24.04 1.33 -0.99
N ALA A 305 25.16 0.67 -1.28
CA ALA A 305 25.29 -0.78 -1.14
C ALA A 305 25.09 -1.25 0.31
N ARG A 306 25.62 -0.52 1.31
CA ARG A 306 25.39 -0.84 2.74
C ARG A 306 23.92 -0.70 3.13
N VAL A 307 23.29 0.38 2.69
CA VAL A 307 21.85 0.64 2.93
C VAL A 307 21.00 -0.48 2.31
N MET A 308 21.26 -0.82 1.05
CA MET A 308 20.56 -1.89 0.33
C MET A 308 20.77 -3.26 0.99
N ALA A 309 21.97 -3.57 1.46
CA ALA A 309 22.27 -4.85 2.12
C ALA A 309 21.50 -5.04 3.44
N ARG A 310 21.37 -3.99 4.26
CA ARG A 310 20.55 -4.05 5.48
C ARG A 310 19.08 -4.32 5.17
N ALA A 311 18.55 -3.64 4.15
CA ALA A 311 17.18 -3.82 3.72
C ALA A 311 16.92 -5.22 3.14
N ALA A 312 17.86 -5.75 2.33
CA ALA A 312 17.81 -7.11 1.82
C ALA A 312 17.81 -8.13 2.97
N ALA A 313 18.67 -7.97 3.98
CA ALA A 313 18.70 -8.84 5.15
C ALA A 313 17.37 -8.79 5.94
N TRP A 314 16.79 -7.60 6.11
CA TRP A 314 15.46 -7.45 6.71
C TRP A 314 14.39 -8.21 5.92
N LEU A 315 14.36 -8.04 4.59
CA LEU A 315 13.43 -8.73 3.69
C LEU A 315 13.60 -10.25 3.73
N GLU A 316 14.84 -10.77 3.76
CA GLU A 316 15.15 -12.19 3.85
C GLU A 316 14.61 -12.83 5.14
N SER A 317 14.68 -12.10 6.26
CA SER A 317 14.17 -12.56 7.56
C SER A 317 12.67 -12.31 7.76
N GLY A 318 12.08 -11.47 6.92
CA GLY A 318 10.71 -11.00 7.02
C GLY A 318 9.68 -12.13 6.84
N LYS A 319 8.59 -12.06 7.60
CA LYS A 319 7.47 -13.00 7.53
C LYS A 319 6.22 -12.28 7.04
N PRO A 320 6.07 -12.06 5.72
CA PRO A 320 4.88 -11.42 5.21
C PRO A 320 3.64 -12.26 5.48
N VAL A 321 2.49 -11.60 5.57
CA VAL A 321 1.16 -12.17 5.82
C VAL A 321 0.25 -11.85 4.64
N THR A 322 0.16 -10.57 4.26
CA THR A 322 -0.73 -10.10 3.19
C THR A 322 -0.14 -10.34 1.81
N THR A 323 -0.98 -10.31 0.76
CA THR A 323 -0.48 -10.42 -0.62
C THR A 323 0.46 -9.26 -0.98
N GLN A 324 0.15 -8.05 -0.50
CA GLN A 324 1.00 -6.88 -0.76
C GLN A 324 2.38 -7.08 -0.12
N GLU A 325 2.44 -7.48 1.14
CA GLU A 325 3.72 -7.74 1.81
C GLU A 325 4.54 -8.81 1.09
N ARG A 326 3.90 -9.87 0.57
CA ARG A 326 4.58 -10.92 -0.23
C ARG A 326 5.08 -10.40 -1.57
N ALA A 327 4.24 -9.67 -2.30
CA ALA A 327 4.58 -9.10 -3.59
C ALA A 327 5.77 -8.14 -3.47
N PHE A 328 5.74 -7.26 -2.47
CA PHE A 328 6.82 -6.30 -2.25
C PHE A 328 8.03 -6.91 -1.53
N GLN A 329 7.90 -8.00 -0.77
CA GLN A 329 9.07 -8.78 -0.36
C GLN A 329 9.83 -9.31 -1.57
N LEU A 330 9.12 -9.94 -2.52
CA LEU A 330 9.73 -10.43 -3.75
C LEU A 330 10.38 -9.31 -4.57
N LEU A 331 9.64 -8.22 -4.82
CA LEU A 331 10.15 -7.09 -5.59
C LEU A 331 11.36 -6.45 -4.89
N GLY A 332 11.30 -6.22 -3.59
CA GLY A 332 12.40 -5.66 -2.81
C GLY A 332 13.65 -6.53 -2.84
N LEU A 333 13.52 -7.85 -2.72
CA LEU A 333 14.65 -8.78 -2.86
C LEU A 333 15.28 -8.70 -4.26
N VAL A 334 14.47 -8.60 -5.32
CA VAL A 334 14.97 -8.47 -6.68
C VAL A 334 15.68 -7.12 -6.89
N TRP A 335 15.06 -6.02 -6.47
CA TRP A 335 15.59 -4.68 -6.66
C TRP A 335 16.83 -4.40 -5.82
N SER A 336 16.97 -5.05 -4.67
CA SER A 336 18.18 -4.98 -3.84
C SER A 336 19.34 -5.86 -4.33
N GLY A 337 19.11 -6.74 -5.30
CA GLY A 337 20.10 -7.77 -5.68
C GLY A 337 20.27 -8.84 -4.60
N GLY A 338 19.20 -9.16 -3.86
CA GLY A 338 19.16 -10.18 -2.81
C GLY A 338 19.49 -11.59 -3.33
N LYS A 339 19.68 -12.53 -2.40
CA LYS A 339 20.12 -13.89 -2.74
C LYS A 339 19.13 -14.58 -3.69
N PRO A 340 19.60 -15.29 -4.74
CA PRO A 340 18.73 -16.01 -5.66
C PRO A 340 17.77 -16.99 -4.96
N SER A 341 18.24 -17.68 -3.93
CA SER A 341 17.41 -18.61 -3.13
C SER A 341 16.30 -17.90 -2.33
N ALA A 342 16.55 -16.67 -1.85
CA ALA A 342 15.53 -15.87 -1.16
C ALA A 342 14.48 -15.36 -2.16
N ILE A 343 14.90 -14.93 -3.35
CA ILE A 343 13.99 -14.53 -4.44
C ILE A 343 13.09 -15.70 -4.85
N GLU A 344 13.67 -16.89 -5.05
CA GLU A 344 12.91 -18.10 -5.39
C GLU A 344 11.92 -18.48 -4.28
N ALA A 345 12.35 -18.45 -3.02
CA ALA A 345 11.48 -18.74 -1.88
C ALA A 345 10.31 -17.74 -1.78
N ALA A 346 10.57 -16.45 -1.96
CA ALA A 346 9.54 -15.41 -1.96
C ALA A 346 8.55 -15.58 -3.12
N ALA A 347 9.03 -15.90 -4.33
CA ALA A 347 8.20 -16.18 -5.49
C ALA A 347 7.30 -17.40 -5.27
N LYS A 348 7.86 -18.50 -4.76
CA LYS A 348 7.10 -19.71 -4.40
C LYS A 348 6.06 -19.42 -3.32
N GLY A 349 6.44 -18.66 -2.29
CA GLY A 349 5.54 -18.25 -1.21
C GLY A 349 4.35 -17.42 -1.71
N LEU A 350 4.58 -16.48 -2.62
CA LEU A 350 3.54 -15.70 -3.26
C LEU A 350 2.65 -16.54 -4.19
N ALA A 351 3.24 -17.41 -5.01
CA ALA A 351 2.51 -18.31 -5.89
C ALA A 351 1.58 -19.26 -5.12
N ALA A 352 2.05 -19.76 -3.97
CA ALA A 352 1.29 -20.68 -3.11
C ALA A 352 0.02 -20.07 -2.50
N THR A 353 -0.11 -18.75 -2.47
CA THR A 353 -1.33 -18.08 -1.96
C THR A 353 -2.38 -17.82 -3.04
N GLN A 354 -2.15 -18.22 -4.29
CA GLN A 354 -3.16 -18.14 -5.35
C GLN A 354 -4.40 -18.95 -4.98
N ARG A 355 -5.59 -18.37 -5.11
CA ARG A 355 -6.85 -19.07 -4.86
C ARG A 355 -7.26 -19.93 -6.06
N ALA A 356 -8.19 -20.84 -5.82
CA ALA A 356 -8.68 -21.78 -6.83
C ALA A 356 -9.30 -21.09 -8.08
N ASP A 357 -9.85 -19.88 -7.92
CA ASP A 357 -10.42 -19.08 -9.01
C ASP A 357 -9.35 -18.32 -9.84
N GLY A 358 -8.07 -18.45 -9.46
CA GLY A 358 -6.90 -17.85 -10.10
C GLY A 358 -6.46 -16.52 -9.50
N GLY A 359 -7.25 -15.90 -8.63
CA GLY A 359 -6.94 -14.59 -8.06
C GLY A 359 -6.15 -14.66 -6.75
N TRP A 360 -5.66 -13.51 -6.30
CA TRP A 360 -5.11 -13.30 -4.96
C TRP A 360 -6.02 -12.37 -4.16
N SER A 361 -6.11 -12.64 -2.86
CA SER A 361 -6.85 -11.81 -1.90
C SER A 361 -5.94 -10.76 -1.26
N GLN A 362 -6.44 -9.55 -0.97
CA GLN A 362 -5.66 -8.56 -0.21
C GLN A 362 -5.29 -9.11 1.18
N LEU A 363 -6.28 -9.63 1.91
CA LEU A 363 -6.13 -10.30 3.21
C LEU A 363 -6.51 -11.79 3.11
N PRO A 364 -5.95 -12.67 3.97
CA PRO A 364 -6.33 -14.09 4.00
C PRO A 364 -7.82 -14.36 4.23
N SER A 365 -8.52 -13.45 4.92
CA SER A 365 -9.96 -13.51 5.20
C SER A 365 -10.85 -12.99 4.07
N MET A 366 -10.27 -12.36 3.04
CA MET A 366 -11.01 -11.77 1.93
C MET A 366 -11.04 -12.70 0.72
N ARG A 367 -12.02 -12.45 -0.16
CA ARG A 367 -12.01 -13.04 -1.51
C ARG A 367 -10.96 -12.32 -2.39
N PRO A 368 -10.55 -12.94 -3.51
CA PRO A 368 -9.67 -12.30 -4.47
C PRO A 368 -10.26 -11.03 -5.09
N ASP A 369 -9.39 -10.10 -5.48
CA ASP A 369 -9.72 -8.93 -6.29
C ASP A 369 -8.59 -8.56 -7.26
N ALA A 370 -8.83 -7.55 -8.09
CA ALA A 370 -7.90 -7.11 -9.12
C ALA A 370 -6.66 -6.39 -8.57
N TYR A 371 -6.75 -5.73 -7.40
CA TYR A 371 -5.62 -5.02 -6.80
C TYR A 371 -4.56 -6.01 -6.35
N ALA A 372 -4.93 -6.98 -5.52
CA ALA A 372 -4.01 -8.00 -5.03
C ALA A 372 -3.53 -8.93 -6.15
N THR A 373 -4.42 -9.30 -7.08
CA THR A 373 -4.04 -10.14 -8.24
C THR A 373 -3.06 -9.40 -9.17
N GLY A 374 -3.29 -8.12 -9.44
CA GLY A 374 -2.40 -7.30 -10.27
C GLY A 374 -1.00 -7.17 -9.66
N GLN A 375 -0.91 -6.87 -8.36
CA GLN A 375 0.37 -6.81 -7.65
C GLN A 375 1.12 -8.15 -7.66
N ALA A 376 0.42 -9.25 -7.38
CA ALA A 376 1.03 -10.58 -7.34
C ALA A 376 1.60 -10.99 -8.71
N LEU A 377 0.82 -10.81 -9.78
CA LEU A 377 1.26 -11.11 -11.15
C LEU A 377 2.40 -10.21 -11.59
N TYR A 378 2.34 -8.91 -11.29
CA TYR A 378 3.43 -7.99 -11.57
C TYR A 378 4.72 -8.45 -10.87
N ALA A 379 4.66 -8.78 -9.57
CA ALA A 379 5.82 -9.22 -8.81
C ALA A 379 6.42 -10.54 -9.34
N LEU A 380 5.58 -11.54 -9.69
CA LEU A 380 6.04 -12.81 -10.26
C LEU A 380 6.71 -12.60 -11.62
N ARG A 381 6.15 -11.77 -12.50
CA ARG A 381 6.64 -11.59 -13.87
C ARG A 381 7.79 -10.59 -13.99
N ALA A 382 7.69 -9.43 -13.33
CA ALA A 382 8.73 -8.41 -13.35
C ALA A 382 9.89 -8.73 -12.38
N GLY A 383 9.58 -9.35 -11.23
CA GLY A 383 10.58 -9.73 -10.23
C GLY A 383 11.19 -11.10 -10.49
N ALA A 384 10.39 -12.16 -10.34
CA ALA A 384 10.87 -13.55 -10.45
C ALA A 384 11.06 -14.06 -11.89
N LYS A 385 10.74 -13.24 -12.90
CA LYS A 385 10.79 -13.60 -14.32
C LYS A 385 9.98 -14.87 -14.66
N THR A 386 8.90 -15.11 -13.91
CA THR A 386 7.97 -16.23 -14.18
C THR A 386 7.51 -16.20 -15.64
N SER A 387 7.46 -17.36 -16.30
CA SER A 387 7.06 -17.45 -17.71
C SER A 387 5.63 -16.95 -17.91
N ALA A 388 5.34 -16.29 -19.05
CA ALA A 388 3.97 -15.94 -19.42
C ALA A 388 3.07 -17.18 -19.62
N THR A 389 3.69 -18.34 -19.87
CA THR A 389 3.01 -19.64 -20.01
C THR A 389 2.94 -20.43 -18.69
N ASP A 390 3.50 -19.92 -17.59
CA ASP A 390 3.44 -20.58 -16.30
C ASP A 390 1.97 -20.74 -15.84
N PRO A 391 1.53 -21.93 -15.38
CA PRO A 391 0.15 -22.16 -14.97
C PRO A 391 -0.37 -21.20 -13.90
N VAL A 392 0.46 -20.76 -12.96
CA VAL A 392 0.10 -19.79 -11.91
C VAL A 392 -0.17 -18.43 -12.56
N PHE A 393 0.72 -17.99 -13.45
CA PHE A 393 0.58 -16.70 -14.14
C PHE A 393 -0.64 -16.69 -15.06
N VAL A 394 -0.83 -17.73 -15.87
CA VAL A 394 -1.97 -17.87 -16.80
C VAL A 394 -3.31 -17.86 -16.06
N LYS A 395 -3.41 -18.55 -14.91
CA LYS A 395 -4.63 -18.53 -14.09
C LYS A 395 -4.96 -17.14 -13.56
N GLY A 396 -3.97 -16.38 -13.14
CA GLY A 396 -4.17 -15.00 -12.68
C GLY A 396 -4.56 -14.05 -13.79
N VAL A 397 -3.94 -14.15 -14.97
CA VAL A 397 -4.35 -13.38 -16.17
C VAL A 397 -5.82 -13.67 -16.51
N ARG A 398 -6.22 -14.95 -16.50
CA ARG A 398 -7.61 -15.35 -16.73
C ARG A 398 -8.57 -14.82 -15.66
N TYR A 399 -8.12 -14.74 -14.41
CA TYR A 399 -8.90 -14.11 -13.34
C TYR A 399 -9.14 -12.63 -13.64
N LEU A 400 -8.09 -11.86 -13.99
CA LEU A 400 -8.22 -10.43 -14.30
C LEU A 400 -9.17 -10.21 -15.48
N LEU A 401 -8.99 -10.93 -16.59
CA LEU A 401 -9.84 -10.78 -17.78
C LEU A 401 -11.31 -11.12 -17.49
N ARG A 402 -11.58 -12.17 -16.71
CA ARG A 402 -12.96 -12.57 -16.36
C ARG A 402 -13.64 -11.60 -15.39
N THR A 403 -12.88 -10.83 -14.64
CA THR A 403 -13.41 -9.92 -13.60
C THR A 403 -13.38 -8.45 -14.03
N GLN A 404 -12.92 -8.17 -15.25
CA GLN A 404 -12.94 -6.82 -15.84
C GLN A 404 -14.37 -6.40 -16.16
N ALA A 405 -14.75 -5.17 -15.82
CA ALA A 405 -16.02 -4.60 -16.19
C ALA A 405 -16.06 -4.22 -17.68
N ALA A 406 -17.27 -3.99 -18.21
CA ALA A 406 -17.47 -3.63 -19.61
C ALA A 406 -16.78 -2.32 -20.02
N ASP A 407 -16.56 -1.39 -19.09
CA ASP A 407 -15.81 -0.15 -19.32
C ASP A 407 -14.28 -0.33 -19.26
N GLY A 408 -13.80 -1.56 -19.07
CA GLY A 408 -12.38 -1.89 -18.98
C GLY A 408 -11.78 -1.75 -17.57
N THR A 409 -12.56 -1.34 -16.57
CA THR A 409 -12.04 -1.11 -15.20
C THR A 409 -12.32 -2.28 -14.26
N TRP A 410 -11.72 -2.26 -13.07
CA TRP A 410 -12.00 -3.22 -12.00
C TRP A 410 -12.48 -2.50 -10.74
N HIS A 411 -13.59 -2.97 -10.18
CA HIS A 411 -14.12 -2.45 -8.92
C HIS A 411 -13.39 -3.07 -7.72
N VAL A 412 -12.66 -2.24 -6.97
CA VAL A 412 -12.01 -2.62 -5.71
C VAL A 412 -12.67 -1.84 -4.57
N LYS A 413 -13.11 -2.53 -3.52
CA LYS A 413 -13.77 -1.89 -2.37
C LYS A 413 -12.77 -1.12 -1.50
N ALA A 414 -13.11 0.11 -1.13
CA ALA A 414 -12.33 0.92 -0.21
C ALA A 414 -12.41 0.34 1.21
N ARG A 415 -11.25 0.23 1.84
CA ARG A 415 -11.10 -0.29 3.22
C ARG A 415 -10.47 0.71 4.17
N SER A 416 -9.87 1.79 3.65
CA SER A 416 -9.30 2.88 4.42
C SER A 416 -10.38 3.73 5.10
N LEU A 417 -10.04 4.32 6.24
CA LEU A 417 -10.87 5.39 6.81
C LEU A 417 -10.83 6.60 5.87
N PRO A 418 -11.93 7.36 5.70
CA PRO A 418 -11.92 8.59 4.91
C PRO A 418 -10.82 9.54 5.39
N VAL A 419 -10.12 10.25 4.52
CA VAL A 419 -9.09 11.22 4.95
C VAL A 419 -9.16 12.53 4.19
N GLN A 420 -9.83 12.53 3.05
CA GLN A 420 -10.06 13.68 2.21
C GLN A 420 -11.57 13.77 1.94
N PRO A 421 -12.10 14.99 1.79
CA PRO A 421 -13.43 15.20 1.27
C PRO A 421 -13.61 14.46 -0.05
N TYR A 422 -14.78 13.84 -0.21
CA TYR A 422 -15.11 13.15 -1.44
C TYR A 422 -15.27 14.12 -2.60
N PHE A 423 -14.80 13.74 -3.78
CA PHE A 423 -15.12 14.41 -5.04
C PHE A 423 -15.10 13.41 -6.20
N GLU A 424 -15.87 13.73 -7.24
CA GLU A 424 -15.95 12.92 -8.45
C GLU A 424 -14.76 13.18 -9.37
N SER A 425 -13.84 12.22 -9.48
CA SER A 425 -12.77 12.24 -10.48
C SER A 425 -13.19 11.70 -11.85
N GLY A 426 -14.43 11.21 -11.98
CA GLY A 426 -14.96 10.68 -13.25
C GLY A 426 -14.51 9.25 -13.56
N PHE A 427 -13.86 8.57 -12.60
CA PHE A 427 -13.70 7.12 -12.60
C PHE A 427 -14.93 6.47 -11.94
N PRO A 428 -15.39 5.30 -12.40
CA PRO A 428 -16.56 4.65 -11.83
C PRO A 428 -16.39 4.30 -10.34
N TYR A 429 -17.49 3.84 -9.74
CA TYR A 429 -17.56 3.25 -8.39
C TYR A 429 -17.62 4.21 -7.18
N GLY A 430 -17.92 5.49 -7.40
CA GLY A 430 -18.25 6.42 -6.30
C GLY A 430 -17.11 6.54 -5.27
N HIS A 431 -17.39 6.29 -3.99
CA HIS A 431 -16.37 6.31 -2.93
C HIS A 431 -15.24 5.27 -3.09
N ASP A 432 -15.43 4.26 -3.94
CA ASP A 432 -14.41 3.25 -4.24
C ASP A 432 -13.49 3.67 -5.41
N GLN A 433 -13.73 4.82 -6.04
CA GLN A 433 -13.09 5.19 -7.30
C GLN A 433 -11.55 5.27 -7.24
N TRP A 434 -10.98 5.79 -6.14
CA TRP A 434 -9.53 5.98 -6.04
C TRP A 434 -8.77 4.66 -5.90
N ILE A 435 -9.30 3.75 -5.07
CA ILE A 435 -8.69 2.42 -4.93
C ILE A 435 -8.96 1.55 -6.16
N SER A 436 -10.10 1.74 -6.82
CA SER A 436 -10.42 1.04 -8.06
C SER A 436 -9.53 1.52 -9.22
N ALA A 437 -9.17 2.80 -9.26
CA ALA A 437 -8.18 3.33 -10.20
C ALA A 437 -6.80 2.68 -9.97
N ALA A 438 -6.35 2.59 -8.71
CA ALA A 438 -5.10 1.90 -8.38
C ALA A 438 -5.13 0.40 -8.71
N GLY A 439 -6.24 -0.28 -8.41
CA GLY A 439 -6.43 -1.70 -8.76
C GLY A 439 -6.41 -1.92 -10.27
N THR A 440 -7.04 -1.01 -11.02
CA THR A 440 -7.05 -1.01 -12.49
C THR A 440 -5.66 -0.76 -13.05
N ALA A 441 -4.85 0.13 -12.46
CA ALA A 441 -3.46 0.35 -12.87
C ALA A 441 -2.57 -0.89 -12.63
N TRP A 442 -2.66 -1.53 -11.46
CA TRP A 442 -1.93 -2.77 -11.17
C TRP A 442 -2.35 -3.91 -12.10
N ALA A 443 -3.65 -4.11 -12.32
CA ALA A 443 -4.17 -5.10 -13.25
C ALA A 443 -3.69 -4.85 -14.69
N SER A 444 -3.70 -3.59 -15.14
CA SER A 444 -3.21 -3.20 -16.47
C SER A 444 -1.72 -3.49 -16.62
N MET A 445 -0.90 -3.19 -15.62
CA MET A 445 0.53 -3.52 -15.65
C MET A 445 0.77 -5.03 -15.72
N ALA A 446 0.05 -5.82 -14.93
CA ALA A 446 0.16 -7.27 -14.93
C ALA A 446 -0.22 -7.86 -16.30
N LEU A 447 -1.33 -7.40 -16.88
CA LEU A 447 -1.79 -7.82 -18.19
C LEU A 447 -0.80 -7.41 -19.30
N ALA A 448 -0.25 -6.19 -19.25
CA ALA A 448 0.76 -5.75 -20.21
C ALA A 448 2.01 -6.65 -20.21
N LEU A 449 2.41 -7.19 -19.05
CA LEU A 449 3.54 -8.13 -18.94
C LEU A 449 3.26 -9.53 -19.50
N ALA A 450 2.00 -9.86 -19.79
CA ALA A 450 1.61 -11.07 -20.50
C ALA A 450 1.83 -10.97 -22.02
N VAL A 451 1.99 -9.74 -22.55
CA VAL A 451 2.33 -9.49 -23.95
C VAL A 451 3.85 -9.52 -24.09
N GLU A 452 4.36 -10.39 -24.97
CA GLU A 452 5.79 -10.42 -25.27
C GLU A 452 6.20 -9.13 -26.01
N PRO A 453 7.41 -8.59 -25.76
CA PRO A 453 7.88 -7.42 -26.49
C PRO A 453 7.89 -7.71 -27.99
N ALA A 454 7.51 -6.73 -28.81
CA ALA A 454 7.82 -6.81 -30.23
C ALA A 454 9.33 -7.01 -30.37
N ARG A 455 9.77 -8.02 -31.15
CA ARG A 455 11.19 -8.18 -31.48
C ARG A 455 11.64 -6.88 -32.13
N GLU A 456 12.53 -6.13 -31.48
CA GLU A 456 13.24 -5.04 -32.14
C GLU A 456 13.99 -5.67 -33.31
N GLY A 457 13.52 -5.44 -34.54
CA GLY A 457 14.27 -5.79 -35.73
C GLY A 457 15.61 -5.04 -35.70
N PRO A 458 16.68 -5.61 -36.26
CA PRO A 458 17.97 -4.91 -36.31
C PRO A 458 17.74 -3.54 -36.92
N ALA A 459 18.18 -2.50 -36.21
CA ALA A 459 18.13 -1.12 -36.67
C ALA A 459 18.62 -1.11 -38.13
N SER A 460 17.74 -0.72 -39.05
CA SER A 460 18.13 -0.51 -40.43
C SER A 460 19.21 0.55 -40.40
N SER A 461 20.47 0.12 -40.53
CA SER A 461 21.58 1.00 -40.87
C SER A 461 21.24 1.58 -42.24
N GLY A 462 20.62 2.76 -42.23
CA GLY A 462 20.58 3.62 -43.40
C GLY A 462 22.02 4.01 -43.70
N ALA A 463 22.60 3.35 -44.70
CA ALA A 463 23.74 3.89 -45.40
C ALA A 463 23.17 4.86 -46.45
N GLU A 464 23.62 6.11 -46.36
CA GLU A 464 23.55 7.12 -47.43
C GLU A 464 24.24 6.64 -48.71
#